data_AF-A0A7X0D930-F1
#
_entry.id   AF-A0A7X0D930-F1
#
_cell.length_a   1.000
_cell.length_b   1.000
_cell.length_c   1.000
_cell.angle_alpha   90.00
_cell.angle_beta   90.00
_cell.angle_gamma   90.00
#
_symmetry.space_group_name_H-M   'P 1'
#
loop_
_entity.id
_entity.type
_entity.pdbx_description
1 polymer ?
#
loop_
_entity_poly.entity_id
_entity_poly.type
_entity_poly.pdbx_seq_one_letter_code
_entity_poly.pdbx_strand_id
1 'polypeptide(L)'
;MTKKRQDAWTEEEDLLLAETVLRHVREGSTQLNAFEEVGDKLNRTSAACGFRWNAVVRQQYEESLQMAKKFRKQRQRALGNKHALRKRPLYTPPVPSLEELGMEPLEVQTNEYEHVETSHLTLDHVIAFLHSLKQSYIGQETALVENKQLKLELEQLQQQYKQLEQQFTKLQKENEELREDYGTMARIINRARQIEISEDEFRAPIFKMDRNGNLEKIEKIAE
;
A
#
# COMPACT_ATOMS: atom_id res chain seq x y z
N MET A 1 35.97 -13.00 -18.75
CA MET A 1 35.92 -11.95 -19.81
C MET A 1 35.53 -10.61 -19.17
N THR A 2 36.25 -9.53 -19.46
CA THR A 2 35.96 -8.19 -18.91
C THR A 2 34.78 -7.55 -19.65
N LYS A 3 33.65 -7.31 -18.96
CA LYS A 3 32.47 -6.63 -19.53
C LYS A 3 32.87 -5.21 -19.97
N LYS A 4 32.67 -4.90 -21.26
CA LYS A 4 32.97 -3.59 -21.85
C LYS A 4 31.94 -2.56 -21.35
N ARG A 5 32.40 -1.39 -20.91
CA ARG A 5 31.54 -0.33 -20.36
C ARG A 5 30.67 0.29 -21.47
N GLN A 6 29.37 0.38 -21.22
CA GLN A 6 28.41 1.08 -22.07
C GLN A 6 27.96 2.34 -21.33
N ASP A 7 28.24 3.52 -21.89
CA ASP A 7 27.99 4.81 -21.23
C ASP A 7 26.70 5.52 -21.67
N ALA A 8 26.10 5.14 -22.79
CA ALA A 8 24.89 5.77 -23.33
C ALA A 8 23.70 4.80 -23.37
N TRP A 9 22.51 5.31 -23.03
CA TRP A 9 21.23 4.60 -23.13
C TRP A 9 20.53 4.94 -24.44
N THR A 10 20.00 3.94 -25.14
CA THR A 10 19.16 4.14 -26.33
C THR A 10 17.68 4.15 -25.96
N GLU A 11 16.85 4.69 -26.85
CA GLU A 11 15.39 4.69 -26.66
C GLU A 11 14.81 3.26 -26.67
N GLU A 12 15.38 2.35 -27.45
CA GLU A 12 15.01 0.93 -27.47
C GLU A 12 15.30 0.23 -26.12
N GLU A 13 16.43 0.57 -25.49
CA GLU A 13 16.79 0.05 -24.16
C GLU A 13 15.84 0.59 -23.07
N ASP A 14 15.43 1.85 -23.18
CA ASP A 14 14.44 2.46 -22.28
C ASP A 14 13.05 1.85 -22.47
N LEU A 15 12.65 1.58 -23.72
CA LEU A 15 11.41 0.88 -24.05
C LEU A 15 11.37 -0.53 -23.45
N LEU A 16 12.46 -1.30 -23.63
CA LEU A 16 12.58 -2.65 -23.06
C LEU A 16 12.52 -2.62 -21.52
N LEU A 17 13.19 -1.65 -20.90
CA LEU A 17 13.16 -1.43 -19.46
C LEU A 17 11.73 -1.12 -18.98
N ALA A 18 11.02 -0.23 -19.69
CA ALA A 18 9.67 0.15 -19.34
C ALA A 18 8.68 -1.01 -19.46
N GLU A 19 8.70 -1.73 -20.58
CA GLU A 19 7.80 -2.87 -20.80
C GLU A 19 8.00 -3.94 -19.72
N THR A 20 9.26 -4.30 -19.45
CA THR A 20 9.60 -5.35 -18.48
C THR A 20 9.17 -4.95 -17.07
N VAL A 21 9.43 -3.70 -16.65
CA VAL A 21 9.02 -3.20 -15.34
C VAL A 21 7.50 -3.17 -15.20
N LEU A 22 6.78 -2.69 -16.21
CA LEU A 22 5.32 -2.63 -16.18
C LEU A 22 4.69 -4.04 -16.15
N ARG A 23 5.27 -5.01 -16.85
CA ARG A 23 4.88 -6.43 -16.78
C ARG A 23 5.05 -6.98 -15.36
N HIS A 24 6.22 -6.81 -14.74
CA HIS A 24 6.45 -7.27 -13.35
C HIS A 24 5.49 -6.63 -12.35
N VAL A 25 5.15 -5.34 -12.54
CA VAL A 25 4.18 -4.64 -11.69
C VAL A 25 2.77 -5.20 -11.87
N ARG A 26 2.33 -5.50 -13.10
CA ARG A 26 1.01 -6.10 -13.37
C ARG A 26 0.89 -7.52 -12.81
N GLU A 27 1.97 -8.29 -12.89
CA GLU A 27 2.03 -9.69 -12.48
C GLU A 27 2.30 -9.87 -10.99
N GLY A 28 2.74 -8.80 -10.30
CA GLY A 28 2.93 -8.80 -8.84
C GLY A 28 4.34 -9.13 -8.37
N SER A 29 5.30 -9.19 -9.28
CA SER A 29 6.73 -9.31 -8.99
C SER A 29 7.33 -7.97 -8.50
N THR A 30 8.63 -7.95 -8.22
CA THR A 30 9.36 -6.75 -7.80
C THR A 30 10.01 -6.04 -8.99
N GLN A 31 10.18 -4.72 -8.85
CA GLN A 31 10.96 -3.94 -9.81
C GLN A 31 12.44 -4.38 -9.82
N LEU A 32 12.98 -4.81 -8.67
CA LEU A 32 14.34 -5.36 -8.58
C LEU A 32 14.52 -6.59 -9.48
N ASN A 33 13.55 -7.51 -9.45
CA ASN A 33 13.57 -8.70 -10.30
C ASN A 33 13.40 -8.35 -11.79
N ALA A 34 12.67 -7.26 -12.10
CA ALA A 34 12.60 -6.72 -13.46
C ALA A 34 13.95 -6.11 -13.89
N PHE A 35 14.65 -5.41 -13.00
CA PHE A 35 15.95 -4.82 -13.28
C PHE A 35 17.05 -5.88 -13.48
N GLU A 36 16.96 -7.00 -12.77
CA GLU A 36 17.83 -8.16 -13.00
C GLU A 36 17.60 -8.73 -14.41
N GLU A 37 16.35 -8.99 -14.78
CA GLU A 37 16.02 -9.51 -16.11
C GLU A 37 16.49 -8.58 -17.24
N VAL A 38 16.27 -7.27 -17.11
CA VAL A 38 16.70 -6.28 -18.11
C VAL A 38 18.22 -6.13 -18.10
N GLY A 39 18.85 -6.17 -16.92
CA GLY A 39 20.30 -6.12 -16.78
C GLY A 39 20.98 -7.26 -17.53
N ASP A 40 20.46 -8.48 -17.39
CA ASP A 40 21.01 -9.64 -18.08
C ASP A 40 20.79 -9.56 -19.60
N LYS A 41 19.62 -9.08 -20.06
CA LYS A 41 19.35 -8.87 -21.50
C LYS A 41 20.23 -7.79 -22.13
N LEU A 42 20.45 -6.68 -21.42
CA LEU A 42 21.23 -5.54 -21.91
C LEU A 42 22.72 -5.64 -21.56
N ASN A 43 23.15 -6.73 -20.91
CA ASN A 43 24.50 -6.89 -20.36
C ASN A 43 24.93 -5.75 -19.41
N ARG A 44 23.97 -5.14 -18.71
CA ARG A 44 24.18 -4.07 -17.71
C ARG A 44 23.93 -4.59 -16.30
N THR A 45 24.32 -3.82 -15.30
CA THR A 45 24.03 -4.17 -13.90
C THR A 45 22.59 -3.80 -13.56
N SER A 46 21.91 -4.60 -12.73
CA SER A 46 20.55 -4.32 -12.25
C SER A 46 20.46 -2.94 -11.57
N ALA A 47 21.54 -2.51 -10.92
CA ALA A 47 21.66 -1.17 -10.35
C ALA A 47 21.62 -0.08 -11.42
N ALA A 48 22.33 -0.23 -12.55
CA ALA A 48 22.30 0.73 -13.65
C ALA A 48 20.90 0.86 -14.27
N CYS A 49 20.20 -0.27 -14.47
CA CYS A 49 18.81 -0.28 -14.91
C CYS A 49 17.89 0.45 -13.92
N GLY A 50 18.10 0.26 -12.62
CA GLY A 50 17.37 0.98 -11.56
C GLY A 50 17.61 2.49 -11.58
N PHE A 51 18.86 2.93 -11.78
CA PHE A 51 19.18 4.35 -11.90
C PHE A 51 18.53 4.98 -13.13
N ARG A 52 18.63 4.33 -14.29
CA ARG A 52 18.00 4.81 -15.53
C ARG A 52 16.48 4.93 -15.38
N TRP A 53 15.86 3.90 -14.80
CA TRP A 53 14.43 3.89 -14.51
C TRP A 53 14.01 5.10 -13.68
N ASN A 54 14.68 5.34 -12.54
CA ASN A 54 14.29 6.42 -11.63
C ASN A 54 14.60 7.83 -12.17
N ALA A 55 15.66 7.97 -12.97
CA ALA A 55 16.10 9.27 -13.47
C ALA A 55 15.28 9.79 -14.66
N VAL A 56 14.90 8.90 -15.60
CA VAL A 56 14.32 9.32 -16.89
C VAL A 56 13.05 8.54 -17.21
N VAL A 57 13.15 7.22 -17.31
CA VAL A 57 12.08 6.37 -17.90
C VAL A 57 10.80 6.42 -17.06
N ARG A 58 10.89 6.41 -15.74
CA ARG A 58 9.71 6.42 -14.86
C ARG A 58 8.81 7.64 -15.11
N GLN A 59 9.39 8.81 -15.38
CA GLN A 59 8.61 10.03 -15.59
C GLN A 59 7.76 9.94 -16.86
N GLN A 60 8.28 9.29 -17.91
CA GLN A 60 7.57 9.09 -19.17
C GLN A 60 6.45 8.05 -19.07
N TYR A 61 6.59 7.06 -18.18
CA TYR A 61 5.64 5.94 -18.05
C TYR A 61 4.82 5.95 -16.74
N GLU A 62 4.70 7.10 -16.07
CA GLU A 62 4.03 7.19 -14.77
C GLU A 62 2.53 6.83 -14.88
N GLU A 63 1.84 7.26 -15.94
CA GLU A 63 0.42 6.90 -16.17
C GLU A 63 0.26 5.38 -16.37
N SER A 64 1.10 4.78 -17.22
CA SER A 64 1.15 3.34 -17.45
C SER A 64 1.46 2.56 -16.17
N LEU A 65 2.33 3.12 -15.31
CA LEU A 65 2.66 2.54 -14.00
C LEU A 65 1.47 2.58 -13.04
N GLN A 66 0.69 3.66 -13.04
CA GLN A 66 -0.53 3.77 -12.26
C GLN A 66 -1.59 2.76 -12.73
N MET A 67 -1.78 2.64 -14.05
CA MET A 67 -2.68 1.65 -14.64
C MET A 67 -2.25 0.22 -14.27
N ALA A 68 -0.95 -0.10 -14.36
CA ALA A 68 -0.41 -1.40 -13.97
C ALA A 68 -0.65 -1.72 -12.48
N LYS A 69 -0.45 -0.75 -11.58
CA LYS A 69 -0.75 -0.89 -10.14
C LYS A 69 -2.25 -1.11 -9.89
N LYS A 70 -3.12 -0.38 -10.60
CA LYS A 70 -4.57 -0.55 -10.50
C LYS A 70 -5.00 -1.94 -10.97
N PHE A 71 -4.46 -2.41 -12.08
CA PHE A 71 -4.70 -3.76 -12.61
C PHE A 71 -4.28 -4.84 -11.60
N ARG A 72 -3.07 -4.73 -11.03
CA ARG A 72 -2.61 -5.65 -9.97
C ARG A 72 -3.57 -5.67 -8.78
N LYS A 73 -4.01 -4.50 -8.30
CA LYS A 73 -4.93 -4.38 -7.17
C LYS A 73 -6.30 -5.00 -7.47
N GLN A 74 -6.83 -4.80 -8.68
CA GLN A 74 -8.08 -5.43 -9.12
C GLN A 74 -7.94 -6.96 -9.24
N ARG A 75 -6.86 -7.44 -9.88
CA ARG A 75 -6.53 -8.86 -10.01
C ARG A 75 -6.37 -9.53 -8.64
N GLN A 76 -5.72 -8.87 -7.69
CA GLN A 76 -5.55 -9.36 -6.32
C GLN A 76 -6.88 -9.45 -5.55
N ARG A 77 -7.82 -8.52 -5.80
CA ARG A 77 -9.17 -8.57 -5.20
C ARG A 77 -10.04 -9.68 -5.82
N ALA A 78 -9.96 -9.87 -7.14
CA ALA A 78 -10.73 -10.90 -7.85
C ALA A 78 -10.27 -12.33 -7.51
N LEU A 79 -8.96 -12.54 -7.34
CA LEU A 79 -8.37 -13.84 -6.97
C LEU A 79 -8.54 -14.19 -5.48
N GLY A 80 -9.17 -13.29 -4.69
CA GLY A 80 -9.58 -13.48 -3.31
C GLY A 80 -8.64 -14.37 -2.49
N ASN A 81 -7.40 -13.96 -2.20
CA ASN A 81 -6.53 -14.87 -1.43
C ASN A 81 -5.47 -14.24 -0.53
N LYS A 82 -5.46 -14.78 0.70
CA LYS A 82 -4.55 -14.56 1.83
C LYS A 82 -3.12 -15.09 1.58
N HIS A 83 -2.77 -15.39 0.32
CA HIS A 83 -1.45 -15.89 -0.11
C HIS A 83 -0.60 -14.84 -0.85
N ALA A 84 -1.00 -13.57 -0.85
CA ALA A 84 -0.30 -12.51 -1.58
C ALA A 84 1.01 -12.00 -0.93
N LEU A 85 1.54 -12.67 0.10
CA LEU A 85 2.71 -12.19 0.84
C LEU A 85 4.06 -12.71 0.30
N ARG A 86 4.08 -13.66 -0.64
CA ARG A 86 5.33 -14.06 -1.32
C ARG A 86 5.28 -13.56 -2.75
N LYS A 87 5.88 -12.40 -3.01
CA LYS A 87 6.12 -11.91 -4.37
C LYS A 87 7.00 -12.95 -5.07
N ARG A 88 6.41 -13.81 -5.91
CA ARG A 88 7.17 -14.80 -6.68
C ARG A 88 8.06 -14.06 -7.68
N PRO A 89 9.37 -14.34 -7.73
CA PRO A 89 10.21 -13.81 -8.79
C PRO A 89 9.70 -14.34 -10.13
N LEU A 90 9.65 -13.48 -11.14
CA LEU A 90 9.29 -13.87 -12.52
C LEU A 90 10.53 -14.26 -13.31
N TYR A 91 11.68 -13.77 -12.88
CA TYR A 91 12.97 -14.05 -13.45
C TYR A 91 13.87 -14.71 -12.41
N THR A 92 14.49 -15.82 -12.80
CA THR A 92 15.59 -16.47 -12.09
C THR A 92 16.75 -16.56 -13.07
N PRO A 93 17.92 -16.00 -12.77
CA PRO A 93 19.05 -16.01 -13.70
C PRO A 93 19.45 -17.46 -14.05
N PRO A 94 19.86 -17.74 -15.29
CA PRO A 94 20.43 -19.04 -15.66
C PRO A 94 21.67 -19.30 -14.81
N VAL A 95 21.64 -20.37 -14.02
CA VAL A 95 22.87 -20.88 -13.39
C VAL A 95 23.76 -21.43 -14.51
N PRO A 96 25.03 -20.99 -14.64
CA PRO A 96 25.94 -21.58 -15.60
C PRO A 96 26.06 -23.07 -15.32
N SER A 97 25.91 -23.89 -16.36
CA SER A 97 26.17 -25.33 -16.29
C SER A 97 27.63 -25.56 -15.88
N LEU A 98 27.86 -26.60 -15.09
CA LEU A 98 29.17 -26.95 -14.54
C LEU A 98 30.28 -27.08 -15.61
N GLU A 99 29.89 -27.30 -16.87
CA GLU A 99 30.74 -27.26 -18.07
C GLU A 99 31.56 -25.96 -18.25
N GLU A 100 31.04 -24.78 -17.87
CA GLU A 100 31.69 -23.49 -18.17
C GLU A 100 32.80 -23.09 -17.18
N LEU A 101 33.01 -23.85 -16.09
CA LEU A 101 33.99 -23.51 -15.05
C LEU A 101 35.40 -24.10 -15.23
N GLY A 102 35.69 -24.78 -16.34
CA GLY A 102 37.06 -25.16 -16.72
C GLY A 102 37.82 -26.02 -15.69
N MET A 103 37.09 -26.76 -14.85
CA MET A 103 37.69 -27.81 -14.03
C MET A 103 37.78 -29.09 -14.85
N GLU A 104 38.97 -29.34 -15.39
CA GLU A 104 39.36 -30.62 -15.99
C GLU A 104 39.00 -31.78 -15.02
N PRO A 105 38.12 -32.71 -15.42
CA PRO A 105 37.95 -33.94 -14.67
C PRO A 105 39.21 -34.78 -14.83
N LEU A 106 39.80 -35.22 -13.72
CA LEU A 106 40.81 -36.28 -13.73
C LEU A 106 40.24 -37.50 -14.46
N GLU A 107 40.88 -37.87 -15.57
CA GLU A 107 40.54 -39.05 -16.35
C GLU A 107 40.59 -40.31 -15.48
N VAL A 108 39.42 -40.87 -15.18
CA VAL A 108 39.30 -42.26 -14.73
C VAL A 108 38.81 -43.06 -15.93
N GLN A 109 39.72 -43.84 -16.51
CA GLN A 109 39.41 -44.80 -17.57
C GLN A 109 38.43 -45.85 -17.02
N THR A 110 37.20 -45.84 -17.52
CA THR A 110 36.31 -47.00 -17.43
C THR A 110 35.59 -47.21 -18.75
N ASN A 111 36.11 -48.20 -19.48
CA ASN A 111 35.51 -49.09 -20.47
C ASN A 111 34.12 -48.75 -21.02
N GLU A 112 34.07 -48.70 -22.35
CA GLU A 112 32.89 -48.80 -23.20
C GLU A 112 32.03 -50.01 -22.82
N TYR A 113 30.83 -49.75 -22.28
CA TYR A 113 29.67 -50.63 -22.45
C TYR A 113 28.41 -49.76 -22.53
N GLU A 114 27.70 -49.90 -23.64
CA GLU A 114 26.29 -49.54 -23.76
C GLU A 114 25.53 -50.23 -22.61
N HIS A 115 25.05 -49.46 -21.63
CA HIS A 115 24.09 -49.97 -20.66
C HIS A 115 22.95 -48.96 -20.47
N VAL A 116 21.78 -49.43 -20.88
CA VAL A 116 20.44 -48.89 -20.72
C VAL A 116 20.30 -48.11 -19.40
N GLU A 117 19.88 -46.84 -19.50
CA GLU A 117 19.45 -46.00 -18.37
C GLU A 117 18.21 -46.60 -17.71
N THR A 118 18.42 -47.56 -16.81
CA THR A 118 17.56 -47.70 -15.66
C THR A 118 18.07 -46.70 -14.63
N SER A 119 17.33 -45.61 -14.46
CA SER A 119 17.48 -44.67 -13.34
C SER A 119 17.18 -45.41 -12.03
N HIS A 120 18.15 -46.21 -11.58
CA HIS A 120 18.06 -46.94 -10.33
C HIS A 120 18.09 -45.91 -9.21
N LEU A 121 17.01 -45.87 -8.45
CA LEU A 121 16.87 -45.07 -7.23
C LEU A 121 18.04 -45.41 -6.29
N THR A 122 19.05 -44.53 -6.24
CA THR A 122 20.20 -44.77 -5.36
C THR A 122 19.84 -44.39 -3.92
N LEU A 123 20.55 -44.99 -2.95
CA LEU A 123 20.36 -44.69 -1.54
C LEU A 123 20.51 -43.18 -1.24
N ASP A 124 21.40 -42.49 -1.95
CA ASP A 124 21.60 -41.05 -1.82
C ASP A 124 20.37 -40.23 -2.26
N HIS A 125 19.64 -40.67 -3.29
CA HIS A 125 18.38 -40.04 -3.71
C HIS A 125 17.30 -40.20 -2.63
N VAL A 126 17.26 -41.35 -1.95
CA VAL A 126 16.34 -41.60 -0.83
C VAL A 126 16.69 -40.71 0.37
N ILE A 127 17.97 -40.57 0.70
CA ILE A 127 18.43 -39.71 1.80
C ILE A 127 18.08 -38.24 1.52
N ALA A 128 18.33 -37.75 0.30
CA ALA A 128 17.97 -36.40 -0.11
C ALA A 128 16.44 -36.17 -0.02
N PHE A 129 15.65 -37.15 -0.47
CA PHE A 129 14.20 -37.10 -0.36
C PHE A 129 13.73 -37.05 1.10
N LEU A 130 14.26 -37.90 1.98
CA LEU A 130 13.91 -37.92 3.41
C LEU A 130 14.32 -36.62 4.12
N HIS A 131 15.46 -36.04 3.77
CA HIS A 131 15.86 -34.70 4.25
C HIS A 131 14.89 -33.62 3.79
N SER A 132 14.50 -33.62 2.50
CA SER A 132 13.50 -32.68 1.98
C SER A 132 12.14 -32.84 2.66
N LEU A 133 11.75 -34.07 2.97
CA LEU A 133 10.48 -34.41 3.58
C LEU A 133 10.44 -33.99 5.05
N LYS A 134 11.54 -34.18 5.78
CA LYS A 134 11.73 -33.63 7.14
C LYS A 134 11.65 -32.10 7.14
N GLN A 135 12.31 -31.43 6.19
CA GLN A 135 12.28 -29.98 6.09
C GLN A 135 10.88 -29.45 5.74
N SER A 136 10.16 -30.16 4.85
CA SER A 136 8.77 -29.88 4.51
C SER A 136 7.86 -30.02 5.72
N TYR A 137 8.02 -31.08 6.53
CA TYR A 137 7.25 -31.31 7.75
C TYR A 137 7.49 -30.21 8.79
N ILE A 138 8.75 -29.78 9.00
CA ILE A 138 9.08 -28.64 9.88
C ILE A 138 8.46 -27.34 9.36
N GLY A 139 8.51 -27.11 8.04
CA GLY A 139 7.85 -25.99 7.39
C GLY A 139 6.33 -26.00 7.57
N GLN A 140 5.72 -27.18 7.53
CA GLN A 140 4.28 -27.35 7.76
C GLN A 140 3.88 -27.07 9.21
N GLU A 141 4.66 -27.58 10.17
CA GLU A 141 4.42 -27.37 11.60
C GLU A 141 4.53 -25.89 11.98
N THR A 142 5.60 -25.22 11.50
CA THR A 142 5.81 -23.78 11.71
C THR A 142 4.70 -22.95 11.07
N ALA A 143 4.27 -23.28 9.85
CA ALA A 143 3.14 -22.62 9.20
C ALA A 143 1.82 -22.81 9.95
N LEU A 144 1.60 -23.97 10.58
CA LEU A 144 0.42 -24.24 11.40
C LEU A 144 0.39 -23.39 12.67
N VAL A 145 1.54 -23.26 13.35
CA VAL A 145 1.68 -22.40 14.54
C VAL A 145 1.48 -20.93 14.17
N GLU A 146 2.10 -20.45 13.09
CA GLU A 146 1.93 -19.08 12.60
C GLU A 146 0.47 -18.81 12.23
N ASN A 147 -0.21 -19.74 11.55
CA ASN A 147 -1.64 -19.59 11.25
C ASN A 147 -2.51 -19.49 12.51
N LYS A 148 -2.18 -20.23 13.57
CA LYS A 148 -2.89 -20.11 14.86
C LYS A 148 -2.66 -18.73 15.49
N GLN A 149 -1.41 -18.25 15.49
CA GLN A 149 -1.08 -16.91 16.01
C GLN A 149 -1.78 -15.80 15.22
N LEU A 150 -1.73 -15.85 13.88
CA LEU A 150 -2.40 -14.88 13.02
C LEU A 150 -3.93 -14.87 13.20
N LYS A 151 -4.55 -16.02 13.48
CA LYS A 151 -5.97 -16.09 13.81
C LYS A 151 -6.29 -15.38 15.12
N LEU A 152 -5.47 -15.57 16.15
CA LEU A 152 -5.63 -14.88 17.43
C LEU A 152 -5.44 -13.36 17.27
N GLU A 153 -4.43 -12.94 16.52
CA GLU A 153 -4.19 -11.51 16.25
C GLU A 153 -5.35 -10.88 15.47
N LEU A 154 -5.89 -11.58 14.46
CA LEU A 154 -7.08 -11.13 13.73
C LEU A 154 -8.28 -10.96 14.67
N GLU A 155 -8.50 -11.90 15.59
CA GLU A 155 -9.58 -11.81 16.56
C GLU A 155 -9.39 -10.62 17.51
N GLN A 156 -8.18 -10.40 18.02
CA GLN A 156 -7.85 -9.24 18.86
C GLN A 156 -8.07 -7.93 18.12
N LEU A 157 -7.61 -7.85 16.87
CA LEU A 157 -7.76 -6.65 16.05
C LEU A 157 -9.23 -6.37 15.71
N GLN A 158 -10.03 -7.41 15.47
CA GLN A 158 -11.48 -7.28 15.31
C GLN A 158 -12.18 -6.76 16.58
N GLN A 159 -11.77 -7.24 17.75
CA GLN A 159 -12.29 -6.74 19.03
C GLN A 159 -11.94 -5.26 19.23
N GLN A 160 -10.70 -4.86 18.96
CA GLN A 160 -10.27 -3.46 19.02
C GLN A 160 -11.03 -2.59 18.04
N TYR A 161 -11.22 -3.04 16.80
CA TYR A 161 -12.01 -2.33 15.81
C TYR A 161 -13.44 -2.08 16.32
N LYS A 162 -14.09 -3.10 16.87
CA LYS A 162 -15.44 -2.98 17.42
C LYS A 162 -15.51 -2.02 18.61
N GLN A 163 -14.51 -2.04 19.50
CA GLN A 163 -14.42 -1.11 20.62
C GLN A 163 -14.25 0.33 20.13
N LEU A 164 -13.39 0.55 19.14
CA LEU A 164 -13.14 1.87 18.58
C LEU A 164 -14.37 2.42 17.83
N GLU A 165 -15.09 1.55 17.10
CA GLU A 165 -16.36 1.88 16.45
C GLU A 165 -17.43 2.27 17.47
N GLN A 166 -17.51 1.57 18.61
CA GLN A 166 -18.40 1.95 19.72
C GLN A 166 -18.03 3.31 20.34
N GLN A 167 -16.74 3.58 20.52
CA GLN A 167 -16.29 4.89 21.02
C GLN A 167 -16.59 6.01 20.04
N PHE A 168 -16.37 5.77 18.74
CA PHE A 168 -16.65 6.73 17.68
C PHE A 168 -18.14 7.07 17.63
N THR A 169 -19.00 6.06 17.65
CA THR A 169 -20.47 6.28 17.64
C THR A 169 -20.94 7.02 18.89
N LYS A 170 -20.37 6.73 20.07
CA LYS A 170 -20.65 7.46 21.30
C LYS A 170 -20.24 8.95 21.19
N LEU A 171 -19.01 9.22 20.77
CA LEU A 171 -18.51 10.59 20.58
C LEU A 171 -19.27 11.36 19.50
N GLN A 172 -19.71 10.67 18.45
CA GLN A 172 -20.54 11.25 17.41
C GLN A 172 -21.90 11.68 17.98
N LYS A 173 -22.53 10.84 18.80
CA LYS A 173 -23.79 11.17 19.47
C LYS A 173 -23.62 12.33 20.46
N GLU A 174 -22.57 12.31 21.27
CA GLU A 174 -22.26 13.42 22.19
C GLU A 174 -22.03 14.74 21.44
N ASN A 175 -21.37 14.71 20.28
CA ASN A 175 -21.21 15.89 19.43
C ASN A 175 -22.53 16.38 18.84
N GLU A 176 -23.42 15.47 18.46
CA GLU A 176 -24.74 15.80 17.94
C GLU A 176 -25.61 16.44 19.03
N GLU A 177 -25.66 15.85 20.22
CA GLU A 177 -26.34 16.42 21.40
C GLU A 177 -25.79 17.81 21.75
N LEU A 178 -24.46 17.97 21.78
CA LEU A 178 -23.85 19.29 22.00
C LEU A 178 -24.24 20.30 20.92
N ARG A 179 -24.28 19.90 19.66
CA ARG A 179 -24.71 20.78 18.56
C ARG A 179 -26.16 21.22 18.71
N GLU A 180 -27.04 20.32 19.13
CA GLU A 180 -28.44 20.65 19.43
C GLU A 180 -28.53 21.62 20.61
N ASP A 181 -27.76 21.40 21.67
CA ASP A 181 -27.69 22.29 22.84
C ASP A 181 -27.17 23.68 22.44
N TYR A 182 -26.10 23.77 21.65
CA TYR A 182 -25.64 25.05 21.11
C TYR A 182 -26.73 25.74 20.27
N GLY A 183 -27.49 24.97 19.47
CA GLY A 183 -28.62 25.48 18.70
C GLY A 183 -29.78 25.98 19.56
N THR A 184 -30.06 25.35 20.71
CA THR A 184 -31.06 25.85 21.67
C THR A 184 -30.57 27.11 22.37
N MET A 185 -29.32 27.15 22.83
CA MET A 185 -28.71 28.34 23.44
C MET A 185 -28.73 29.52 22.48
N ALA A 186 -28.35 29.33 21.22
CA ALA A 186 -28.41 30.37 20.19
C ALA A 186 -29.83 30.90 19.98
N ARG A 187 -30.85 30.03 19.99
CA ARG A 187 -32.26 30.44 19.91
C ARG A 187 -32.69 31.27 21.12
N ILE A 188 -32.28 30.89 22.33
CA ILE A 188 -32.56 31.64 23.56
C ILE A 188 -31.90 33.02 23.50
N ILE A 189 -30.63 33.10 23.11
CA ILE A 189 -29.90 34.37 22.97
C ILE A 189 -30.59 35.28 21.95
N ASN A 190 -30.96 34.75 20.77
CA ASN A 190 -31.68 35.53 19.77
C ASN A 190 -33.05 36.00 20.27
N ARG A 191 -33.77 35.17 21.05
CA ARG A 191 -35.04 35.56 21.67
C ARG A 191 -34.86 36.64 22.74
N ALA A 192 -33.84 36.52 23.58
CA ALA A 192 -33.51 37.53 24.59
C ALA A 192 -33.15 38.87 23.95
N ARG A 193 -32.33 38.85 22.89
CA ARG A 193 -32.02 40.04 22.07
C ARG A 193 -33.29 40.67 21.48
N GLN A 194 -34.22 39.86 20.97
CA GLN A 194 -35.47 40.37 20.42
C GLN A 194 -36.32 41.08 21.50
N ILE A 195 -36.39 40.52 22.71
CA ILE A 195 -37.13 41.12 23.83
C ILE A 195 -36.48 42.44 24.25
N GLU A 196 -35.15 42.50 24.37
CA GLU A 196 -34.43 43.73 24.72
C GLU A 196 -34.69 44.86 23.70
N ILE A 197 -34.66 44.55 22.40
CA ILE A 197 -35.02 45.51 21.33
C ILE A 197 -36.49 45.94 21.47
N SER A 198 -37.39 45.01 21.81
CA SER A 198 -38.82 45.29 21.95
C SER A 198 -39.13 46.15 23.18
N GLU A 199 -38.39 45.98 24.28
CA GLU A 199 -38.54 46.80 25.50
C GLU A 199 -38.07 48.24 25.28
N ASP A 200 -37.09 48.48 24.41
CA ASP A 200 -36.71 49.83 24.00
C ASP A 200 -37.79 50.54 23.17
N GLU A 201 -38.56 49.82 22.36
CA GLU A 201 -39.73 50.38 21.63
C GLU A 201 -40.93 50.68 22.56
N PHE A 202 -41.08 49.96 23.67
CA PHE A 202 -42.21 50.09 24.61
C PHE A 202 -41.98 51.10 25.75
N ARG A 203 -40.84 51.80 25.80
CA ARG A 203 -40.65 52.85 26.81
C ARG A 203 -41.69 53.96 26.62
N ALA A 204 -42.53 54.16 27.63
CA ALA A 204 -43.59 55.15 27.58
C ALA A 204 -43.00 56.54 27.25
N PRO A 205 -43.49 57.23 26.21
CA PRO A 205 -42.95 58.52 25.81
C PRO A 205 -43.08 59.53 26.97
N ILE A 206 -41.96 60.17 27.31
CA ILE A 206 -41.90 61.14 28.41
C ILE A 206 -42.37 62.48 27.86
N PHE A 207 -43.41 63.04 28.46
CA PHE A 207 -43.93 64.36 28.10
C PHE A 207 -43.52 65.38 29.16
N LYS A 208 -43.08 66.57 28.74
CA LYS A 208 -42.98 67.74 29.63
C LYS A 208 -44.11 68.72 29.32
N MET A 209 -44.58 69.39 30.37
CA MET A 209 -45.53 70.49 30.23
C MET A 209 -44.77 71.79 30.03
N ASP A 210 -45.05 72.50 28.94
CA ASP A 210 -44.50 73.84 28.72
C ASP A 210 -45.24 74.89 29.56
N ARG A 211 -44.68 76.09 29.70
CA ARG A 211 -45.17 77.20 30.53
C ARG A 211 -46.60 77.64 30.22
N ASN A 212 -47.09 77.31 29.02
CA ASN A 212 -48.44 77.59 28.55
C ASN A 212 -49.44 76.44 28.83
N GLY A 213 -49.02 75.37 29.51
CA GLY A 213 -49.86 74.23 29.88
C GLY A 213 -50.02 73.15 28.80
N ASN A 214 -49.34 73.28 27.66
CA ASN A 214 -49.34 72.26 26.60
C ASN A 214 -48.29 71.17 26.87
N LEU A 215 -48.62 69.92 26.58
CA LEU A 215 -47.72 68.76 26.75
C LEU A 215 -46.95 68.50 25.45
N GLU A 216 -45.62 68.57 25.50
CA GLU A 216 -44.73 68.21 24.39
C GLU A 216 -43.98 66.92 24.70
N LYS A 217 -43.91 66.02 23.70
CA LYS A 217 -43.15 64.77 23.78
C LYS A 217 -41.65 65.09 23.69
N ILE A 218 -40.86 64.62 24.66
CA ILE A 218 -39.41 64.77 24.64
C ILE A 218 -38.82 63.54 23.93
N GLU A 219 -38.18 63.75 22.78
CA GLU A 219 -37.32 62.74 22.19
C GLU A 219 -35.94 62.85 22.85
N LYS A 220 -35.42 61.75 23.41
CA LYS A 220 -34.05 61.74 23.92
C LYS A 220 -33.10 61.88 22.72
N ILE A 221 -32.29 62.93 22.73
CA ILE A 221 -31.11 63.03 21.86
C ILE A 221 -30.14 61.95 22.35
N ALA A 222 -29.77 61.03 21.47
CA ALA A 222 -28.74 60.03 21.73
C ALA A 222 -27.38 60.73 21.76
N GLU A 223 -26.64 60.59 22.86
CA GLU A 223 -25.18 60.78 22.91
C GLU A 223 -24.47 59.48 22.51
#